data_AF-A0A2A3EHJ7-F1
#
_entry.id   AF-A0A2A3EHJ7-F1
#
_cell.length_a   1.000
_cell.length_b   1.000
_cell.length_c   1.000
_cell.angle_alpha   90.00
_cell.angle_beta   90.00
_cell.angle_gamma   90.00
#
_symmetry.space_group_name_H-M   'P 1'
#
loop_
_entity.id
_entity.type
_entity.pdbx_description
1 polymer ?
#
loop_
_entity_poly.entity_id
_entity_poly.type
_entity_poly.pdbx_seq_one_letter_code
_entity_poly.pdbx_strand_id
1 'polypeptide(L)'
;MEFVGIQRVRSRKRRRHLKKQRREQIKFEVKSAKRLGFISERCNIFISKEKLITDTMQANSFWENYTAAQEWQKRHSIIWWKTRCIALEHENQILRDKLKSVIREKDQRHSLNVKKKNDYKRTNVEEECEETTSSEESGNIEFHINEEMMNFLEQSMRHKFELKKLRESEISIKKKKEEEENMNIQGGATWMHTRNSNAKLLYGDASSTILAMETALQATVDRHRDKAKPQYWPIIPLKP
;
A
#
# COMPACT_ATOMS: atom_id res chain seq x y z
N MET A 1 -77.68 31.87 31.60
CA MET A 1 -77.19 32.60 30.42
C MET A 1 -75.71 32.95 30.60
N GLU A 2 -74.76 31.98 30.55
CA GLU A 2 -73.33 32.30 30.72
C GLU A 2 -72.40 31.31 29.99
N PHE A 3 -72.20 31.44 28.68
CA PHE A 3 -71.14 30.65 27.97
C PHE A 3 -70.43 31.38 26.81
N VAL A 4 -70.59 32.71 26.66
CA VAL A 4 -70.06 33.44 25.48
C VAL A 4 -68.64 34.01 25.67
N GLY A 5 -68.15 34.10 26.91
CA GLY A 5 -66.86 34.77 27.22
C GLY A 5 -65.59 33.99 26.82
N ILE A 6 -65.62 32.65 26.91
CA ILE A 6 -64.41 31.82 26.82
C ILE A 6 -63.90 31.65 25.37
N GLN A 7 -64.80 31.58 24.39
CA GLN A 7 -64.42 31.41 22.98
C GLN A 7 -63.71 32.65 22.38
N ARG A 8 -64.10 33.86 22.80
CA ARG A 8 -63.47 35.11 22.31
C ARG A 8 -62.02 35.25 22.77
N VAL A 9 -61.67 34.75 23.96
CA VAL A 9 -60.29 34.79 24.49
C VAL A 9 -59.40 33.76 23.78
N ARG A 10 -59.92 32.55 23.48
CA ARG A 10 -59.19 31.51 22.75
C ARG A 10 -58.85 31.95 21.31
N SER A 11 -59.78 32.59 20.60
CA SER A 11 -59.52 33.12 19.25
C SER A 11 -58.46 34.23 19.24
N ARG A 12 -58.49 35.14 20.23
CA ARG A 12 -57.47 36.19 20.41
C ARG A 12 -56.07 35.62 20.70
N LYS A 13 -55.96 34.59 21.54
CA LYS A 13 -54.68 33.90 21.81
C LYS A 13 -54.14 33.22 20.55
N ARG A 14 -54.98 32.52 19.77
CA ARG A 14 -54.58 31.87 18.51
C ARG A 14 -54.10 32.89 17.47
N ARG A 15 -54.78 34.03 17.33
CA ARG A 15 -54.37 35.14 16.45
C ARG A 15 -53.02 35.75 16.87
N ARG A 16 -52.75 35.90 18.17
CA ARG A 16 -51.46 36.38 18.69
C ARG A 16 -50.32 35.40 18.39
N HIS A 17 -50.56 34.09 18.55
CA HIS A 17 -49.56 33.07 18.27
C HIS A 17 -49.19 33.03 16.77
N LEU A 18 -50.17 33.09 15.88
CA LEU A 18 -49.96 33.17 14.43
C LEU A 18 -49.17 34.43 14.02
N LYS A 19 -49.47 35.58 14.62
CA LYS A 19 -48.69 36.81 14.39
C LYS A 19 -47.25 36.69 14.90
N LYS A 20 -47.02 35.98 16.01
CA LYS A 20 -45.66 35.74 16.52
C LYS A 20 -44.87 34.81 15.59
N GLN A 21 -45.47 33.71 15.12
CA GLN A 21 -44.84 32.80 14.17
C GLN A 21 -44.47 33.50 12.85
N ARG A 22 -45.36 34.32 12.28
CA ARG A 22 -45.04 35.10 11.07
C ARG A 22 -43.87 36.06 11.28
N ARG A 23 -43.79 36.71 12.45
CA ARG A 23 -42.66 37.59 12.79
C ARG A 23 -41.34 36.83 12.92
N GLU A 24 -41.36 35.62 13.48
CA GLU A 24 -40.16 34.78 13.55
C GLU A 24 -39.73 34.30 12.17
N GLN A 25 -40.66 33.86 11.30
CA GLN A 25 -40.36 33.48 9.92
C GLN A 25 -39.69 34.63 9.14
N ILE A 26 -40.23 35.85 9.23
CA ILE A 26 -39.63 37.05 8.60
C ILE A 26 -38.21 37.33 9.14
N LYS A 27 -37.96 37.13 10.45
CA LYS A 27 -36.60 37.28 11.01
C LYS A 27 -35.63 36.24 10.45
N PHE A 28 -36.07 35.00 10.25
CA PHE A 28 -35.25 33.96 9.65
C PHE A 28 -34.94 34.26 8.18
N GLU A 29 -35.93 34.72 7.40
CA GLU A 29 -35.74 35.15 6.01
C GLU A 29 -34.75 36.32 5.91
N VAL A 30 -34.91 37.37 6.71
CA VAL A 30 -33.97 38.53 6.71
C VAL A 30 -32.56 38.12 7.13
N LYS A 31 -32.41 37.19 8.08
CA LYS A 31 -31.09 36.63 8.46
C LYS A 31 -30.48 35.81 7.32
N SER A 32 -31.28 35.04 6.58
CA SER A 32 -30.80 34.26 5.44
C SER A 32 -30.40 35.15 4.26
N ALA A 33 -31.17 36.22 3.98
CA ALA A 33 -30.86 37.20 2.94
C ALA A 33 -29.55 37.94 3.22
N LYS A 34 -29.30 38.32 4.49
CA LYS A 34 -28.01 38.91 4.89
C LYS A 34 -26.82 37.95 4.69
N ARG A 35 -27.01 36.65 4.95
CA ARG A 35 -25.96 35.64 4.70
C ARG A 35 -25.68 35.46 3.20
N LEU A 36 -26.72 35.52 2.36
CA LEU A 36 -26.56 35.45 0.90
C LEU A 36 -25.85 36.69 0.34
N GLY A 37 -26.14 37.90 0.86
CA GLY A 37 -25.41 39.13 0.50
C GLY A 37 -23.90 39.06 0.80
N PHE A 38 -23.54 38.58 2.00
CA PHE A 38 -22.14 38.36 2.38
C PHE A 38 -21.40 37.32 1.51
N ILE A 39 -22.11 36.32 0.99
CA ILE A 39 -21.56 35.33 0.07
C ILE A 39 -21.33 35.98 -1.31
N SER A 40 -22.30 36.76 -1.81
CA SER A 40 -22.18 37.47 -3.09
C SER A 40 -21.04 38.49 -3.10
N GLU A 41 -20.82 39.21 -2.00
CA GLU A 41 -19.70 40.15 -1.86
C GLU A 41 -18.34 39.45 -1.89
N ARG A 42 -18.22 38.27 -1.28
CA ARG A 42 -17.01 37.43 -1.40
C ARG A 42 -16.78 36.89 -2.81
N CYS A 43 -17.84 36.55 -3.54
CA CYS A 43 -17.75 36.14 -4.94
C CYS A 43 -17.27 37.31 -5.83
N ASN A 44 -17.75 38.53 -5.60
CA ASN A 44 -17.32 39.71 -6.36
C ASN A 44 -15.86 40.10 -6.10
N ILE A 45 -15.32 39.85 -4.90
CA ILE A 45 -13.89 40.05 -4.60
C ILE A 45 -13.01 39.07 -5.39
N PHE A 46 -13.46 37.84 -5.60
CA PHE A 46 -12.74 36.85 -6.42
C PHE A 46 -12.76 37.22 -7.92
N ILE A 47 -13.91 37.67 -8.43
CA ILE A 47 -14.06 38.08 -9.85
C ILE A 47 -13.24 39.35 -10.15
N SER A 48 -13.12 40.27 -9.18
CA SER A 48 -12.33 41.50 -9.35
C SER A 48 -10.82 41.24 -9.41
N LYS A 49 -10.34 40.14 -8.81
CA LYS A 49 -8.93 39.71 -8.92
C LYS A 49 -8.59 39.03 -10.25
N GLU A 50 -9.60 38.56 -10.99
CA GLU A 50 -9.42 37.89 -12.28
C GLU A 50 -9.00 38.87 -13.39
N LYS A 51 -9.25 40.18 -13.23
CA LYS A 51 -8.86 41.23 -14.19
C LYS A 51 -7.42 41.73 -14.07
N LEU A 52 -6.63 41.22 -13.11
CA LEU A 52 -5.24 41.60 -12.91
C LEU A 52 -4.29 40.41 -13.06
N ILE A 53 -4.62 39.50 -13.98
CA ILE A 53 -3.65 38.55 -14.53
C ILE A 53 -2.79 39.37 -15.49
N THR A 54 -1.78 40.03 -14.94
CA THR A 54 -0.68 40.57 -15.72
C THR A 54 -0.07 39.42 -16.51
N ASP A 55 -0.02 39.57 -17.83
CA ASP A 55 0.53 38.65 -18.85
C ASP A 55 2.05 38.39 -18.70
N THR A 56 2.60 38.61 -17.51
CA THR A 56 4.01 38.48 -17.18
C THR A 56 4.14 37.45 -16.07
N MET A 57 4.70 36.29 -16.39
CA MET A 57 5.11 35.29 -15.41
C MET A 57 5.91 35.97 -14.29
N GLN A 58 5.42 35.90 -13.05
CA GLN A 58 6.20 36.35 -11.90
C GLN A 58 7.51 35.56 -11.84
N ALA A 59 8.63 36.26 -11.66
CA ALA A 59 9.96 35.66 -11.57
C ALA A 59 10.07 34.56 -10.50
N ASN A 60 9.28 34.66 -9.43
CA ASN A 60 9.21 33.63 -8.39
C ASN A 60 8.56 32.32 -8.90
N SER A 61 7.56 32.40 -9.78
CA SER A 61 6.92 31.22 -10.36
C SER A 61 7.85 30.44 -11.27
N PHE A 62 8.80 31.11 -11.93
CA PHE A 62 9.84 30.44 -12.73
C PHE A 62 10.73 29.55 -11.86
N TRP A 63 11.26 30.09 -10.75
CA TRP A 63 12.14 29.33 -9.85
C TRP A 63 11.41 28.24 -9.10
N GLU A 64 10.15 28.45 -8.69
CA GLU A 64 9.31 27.40 -8.09
C GLU A 64 9.07 26.23 -9.05
N ASN A 65 8.81 26.50 -10.33
CA ASN A 65 8.68 25.44 -11.34
C ASN A 65 10.00 24.70 -11.55
N TYR A 66 11.13 25.42 -11.53
CA TYR A 66 12.45 24.83 -11.66
C TYR A 66 12.81 23.90 -10.51
N THR A 67 12.55 24.31 -9.26
CA THR A 67 12.80 23.47 -8.09
C THR A 67 11.89 22.25 -8.09
N ALA A 68 10.60 22.41 -8.41
CA ALA A 68 9.66 21.30 -8.52
C ALA A 68 10.10 20.27 -9.57
N ALA A 69 10.57 20.74 -10.73
CA ALA A 69 11.09 19.89 -11.80
C ALA A 69 12.36 19.12 -11.39
N GLN A 70 13.29 19.79 -10.70
CA GLN A 70 14.51 19.16 -10.19
C GLN A 70 14.19 18.12 -9.11
N GLU A 71 13.25 18.40 -8.20
CA GLU A 71 12.78 17.43 -7.21
C GLU A 71 12.14 16.22 -7.87
N TRP A 72 11.28 16.43 -8.87
CA TRP A 72 10.68 15.35 -9.62
C TRP A 72 11.75 14.48 -10.28
N GLN A 73 12.78 15.06 -10.91
CA GLN A 73 13.87 14.30 -11.55
C GLN A 73 14.61 13.43 -10.51
N LYS A 74 14.91 13.98 -9.34
CA LYS A 74 15.55 13.23 -8.24
C LYS A 74 14.68 12.06 -7.79
N ARG A 75 13.39 12.32 -7.52
CA ARG A 75 12.43 11.29 -7.10
C ARG A 75 12.26 10.22 -8.17
N HIS A 76 12.12 10.63 -9.43
CA HIS A 76 11.99 9.74 -10.57
C HIS A 76 13.22 8.85 -10.71
N SER A 77 14.43 9.40 -10.62
CA SER A 77 15.65 8.59 -10.67
C SER A 77 15.68 7.54 -9.54
N ILE A 78 15.35 7.94 -8.31
CA ILE A 78 15.32 7.00 -7.17
C ILE A 78 14.28 5.91 -7.41
N ILE A 79 13.07 6.26 -7.84
CA ILE A 79 12.00 5.30 -8.13
C ILE A 79 12.43 4.37 -9.26
N TRP A 80 12.99 4.90 -10.34
CA TRP A 80 13.47 4.13 -11.48
C TRP A 80 14.50 3.08 -11.06
N TRP A 81 15.50 3.47 -10.27
CA TRP A 81 16.49 2.54 -9.74
C TRP A 81 15.87 1.52 -8.79
N LYS A 82 14.99 1.93 -7.88
CA LYS A 82 14.27 1.02 -6.98
C LYS A 82 13.46 -0.03 -7.75
N THR A 83 12.66 0.40 -8.71
CA THR A 83 11.85 -0.48 -9.55
C THR A 83 12.74 -1.42 -10.36
N ARG A 84 13.87 -0.92 -10.89
CA ARG A 84 14.84 -1.74 -11.61
C ARG A 84 15.46 -2.81 -10.70
N CYS A 85 15.84 -2.47 -9.47
CA CYS A 85 16.35 -3.43 -8.49
C CYS A 85 15.31 -4.50 -8.16
N ILE A 86 14.07 -4.11 -7.84
CA ILE A 86 12.98 -5.04 -7.54
C ILE A 86 12.74 -6.02 -8.71
N ALA A 87 12.73 -5.51 -9.94
CA ALA A 87 12.55 -6.36 -11.12
C ALA A 87 13.71 -7.36 -11.29
N LEU A 88 14.95 -6.92 -11.09
CA LEU A 88 16.13 -7.79 -11.15
C LEU A 88 16.18 -8.81 -10.01
N GLU A 89 15.73 -8.46 -8.81
CA GLU A 89 15.59 -9.39 -7.69
C GLU A 89 14.58 -10.49 -8.01
N HIS A 90 13.43 -10.12 -8.58
CA HIS A 90 12.41 -11.07 -9.01
C HIS A 90 12.93 -12.00 -10.12
N GLU A 91 13.65 -11.47 -11.12
CA GLU A 91 14.29 -12.28 -12.17
C GLU A 91 15.33 -13.24 -11.58
N ASN A 92 16.21 -12.76 -10.71
CA ASN A 92 17.20 -13.59 -10.04
C ASN A 92 16.55 -14.70 -9.20
N GLN A 93 15.44 -14.42 -8.54
CA GLN A 93 14.70 -15.41 -7.78
C GLN A 93 14.15 -16.53 -8.70
N ILE A 94 13.54 -16.17 -9.83
CA ILE A 94 13.06 -17.14 -10.83
C ILE A 94 14.22 -17.98 -11.36
N LEU A 95 15.37 -17.36 -11.68
CA LEU A 95 16.56 -18.07 -12.17
C LEU A 95 17.09 -19.05 -11.12
N ARG A 96 17.15 -18.65 -9.84
CA ARG A 96 17.57 -19.53 -8.74
C ARG A 96 16.62 -20.71 -8.57
N ASP A 97 15.31 -20.47 -8.65
CA ASP A 97 14.33 -21.54 -8.49
C ASP A 97 14.33 -22.52 -9.68
N LYS A 98 14.58 -22.00 -10.90
CA LYS A 98 14.81 -22.85 -12.07
C LYS A 98 16.09 -23.67 -11.95
N LEU A 99 17.18 -23.08 -11.46
CA LEU A 99 18.44 -23.80 -11.23
C LEU A 99 18.24 -24.93 -10.21
N LYS A 100 17.55 -24.65 -9.09
CA LYS A 100 17.18 -25.67 -8.10
C LYS A 100 16.32 -26.78 -8.71
N SER A 101 15.40 -26.46 -9.63
CA SER A 101 14.59 -27.49 -10.30
C SER A 101 15.45 -28.39 -11.18
N VAL A 102 16.37 -27.81 -11.96
CA VAL A 102 17.28 -28.57 -12.84
C VAL A 102 18.23 -29.46 -12.03
N ILE A 103 18.75 -28.99 -10.90
CA ILE A 103 19.59 -29.80 -10.02
C ILE A 103 18.78 -30.97 -9.46
N ARG A 104 17.58 -30.72 -8.93
CA ARG A 104 16.68 -31.79 -8.44
C ARG A 104 16.36 -32.83 -9.52
N GLU A 105 16.10 -32.40 -10.75
CA GLU A 105 15.88 -33.31 -11.87
C GLU A 105 17.13 -34.15 -12.21
N LYS A 106 18.34 -33.58 -12.13
CA LYS A 106 19.58 -34.31 -12.34
C LYS A 106 19.82 -35.34 -11.24
N ASP A 107 19.61 -34.97 -9.98
CA ASP A 107 19.78 -35.89 -8.84
C ASP A 107 18.78 -37.05 -8.90
N GLN A 108 17.54 -36.78 -9.31
CA GLN A 108 16.54 -37.83 -9.54
C GLN A 108 16.95 -38.77 -10.69
N ARG A 109 17.43 -38.23 -11.82
CA ARG A 109 17.94 -39.05 -12.94
C ARG A 109 19.17 -39.87 -12.52
N HIS A 110 20.05 -39.31 -11.69
CA HIS A 110 21.22 -40.01 -11.18
C HIS A 110 20.84 -41.12 -10.19
N SER A 111 19.87 -40.87 -9.31
CA SER A 111 19.32 -41.89 -8.38
C SER A 111 18.64 -43.05 -9.11
N LEU A 112 17.87 -42.75 -10.17
CA LEU A 112 17.24 -43.77 -11.00
C LEU A 112 18.27 -44.60 -11.80
N ASN A 113 19.34 -43.96 -12.30
CA ASN A 113 20.44 -44.66 -12.97
C ASN A 113 21.27 -45.54 -12.03
N VAL A 114 21.45 -45.15 -10.76
CA VAL A 114 22.13 -45.97 -9.74
C VAL A 114 21.27 -47.17 -9.34
N LYS A 115 19.94 -46.99 -9.18
CA LYS A 115 19.03 -48.12 -8.90
C LYS A 115 18.99 -49.13 -10.05
N LYS A 116 18.92 -48.65 -11.29
CA LYS A 116 19.07 -49.51 -12.46
C LYS A 116 20.40 -50.26 -12.40
N LYS A 117 21.53 -49.58 -12.09
CA LYS A 117 22.86 -50.21 -11.90
C LYS A 117 22.96 -51.32 -10.87
N ASN A 118 22.15 -51.27 -9.82
CA ASN A 118 22.12 -52.30 -8.80
C ASN A 118 21.21 -53.48 -9.17
N ASP A 119 20.17 -53.27 -9.99
CA ASP A 119 19.28 -54.34 -10.43
C ASP A 119 19.97 -55.32 -11.39
N TYR A 120 20.86 -54.86 -12.28
CA TYR A 120 21.65 -55.78 -13.14
C TYR A 120 22.86 -56.42 -12.45
N LYS A 121 23.15 -56.06 -11.19
CA LYS A 121 24.22 -56.69 -10.39
C LYS A 121 23.68 -57.73 -9.40
N ARG A 122 22.35 -57.81 -9.20
CA ARG A 122 21.70 -58.74 -8.27
C ARG A 122 21.39 -60.13 -8.86
N THR A 123 21.61 -60.33 -10.16
CA THR A 123 21.23 -61.58 -10.86
C THR A 123 22.39 -62.49 -11.24
N ASN A 124 23.64 -62.12 -10.95
CA ASN A 124 24.80 -62.97 -11.24
C ASN A 124 25.69 -63.12 -10.01
N VAL A 125 25.97 -64.38 -9.69
CA VAL A 125 26.93 -64.93 -8.72
C VAL A 125 26.34 -65.24 -7.34
N GLU A 126 25.73 -66.43 -7.24
CA GLU A 126 25.92 -67.31 -6.09
C GLU A 126 27.30 -67.99 -6.21
N GLU A 127 27.94 -68.17 -5.05
CA GLU A 127 29.09 -69.06 -4.78
C GLU A 127 30.50 -68.56 -5.19
N GLU A 128 31.22 -67.95 -4.23
CA GLU A 128 32.50 -68.49 -3.69
C GLU A 128 32.94 -67.66 -2.46
N CYS A 129 33.44 -68.35 -1.44
CA CYS A 129 34.01 -67.77 -0.22
C CYS A 129 35.25 -66.92 -0.52
N GLU A 130 35.38 -65.75 0.12
CA GLU A 130 36.68 -65.29 0.66
C GLU A 130 36.46 -64.18 1.70
N GLU A 131 36.92 -64.47 2.91
CA GLU A 131 37.10 -63.49 3.99
C GLU A 131 38.00 -62.36 3.51
N THR A 132 37.47 -61.14 3.38
CA THR A 132 38.27 -59.94 3.55
C THR A 132 37.82 -59.26 4.82
N THR A 133 38.44 -59.71 5.91
CA THR A 133 38.58 -59.01 7.18
C THR A 133 39.19 -57.62 6.94
N SER A 134 38.38 -56.61 6.64
CA SER A 134 38.80 -55.21 6.83
C SER A 134 38.66 -54.89 8.32
N SER A 135 39.65 -55.36 9.08
CA SER A 135 39.97 -54.90 10.42
C SER A 135 40.35 -53.42 10.35
N GLU A 136 39.36 -52.53 10.20
CA GLU A 136 39.51 -51.20 10.76
C GLU A 136 39.17 -51.33 12.24
N GLU A 137 40.24 -51.54 12.99
CA GLU A 137 40.33 -51.39 14.42
C GLU A 137 39.72 -50.03 14.80
N SER A 138 38.40 -50.02 14.95
CA SER A 138 37.67 -48.96 15.61
C SER A 138 38.06 -49.08 17.07
N GLY A 139 39.27 -48.60 17.37
CA GLY A 139 39.82 -48.56 18.71
C GLY A 139 38.72 -48.07 19.63
N ASN A 140 38.36 -48.90 20.59
CA ASN A 140 37.46 -48.56 21.68
C ASN A 140 38.10 -47.40 22.46
N ILE A 141 37.98 -46.19 21.95
CA ILE A 141 38.28 -44.97 22.70
C ILE A 141 37.07 -44.80 23.62
N GLU A 142 37.18 -45.43 24.79
CA GLU A 142 36.31 -45.17 25.91
C GLU A 142 36.56 -43.73 26.36
N PHE A 143 35.77 -42.80 25.85
CA PHE A 143 35.83 -41.40 26.23
C PHE A 143 35.31 -41.27 27.67
N HIS A 144 36.22 -41.01 28.62
CA HIS A 144 35.82 -40.52 29.93
C HIS A 144 35.28 -39.10 29.78
N ILE A 145 33.95 -38.96 29.74
CA ILE A 145 33.29 -37.66 29.70
C ILE A 145 33.44 -37.05 31.09
N ASN A 146 34.49 -36.23 31.26
CA ASN A 146 34.64 -35.43 32.46
C ASN A 146 33.46 -34.46 32.59
N GLU A 147 33.10 -34.12 33.82
CA GLU A 147 31.99 -33.20 34.15
C GLU A 147 32.10 -31.84 33.44
N GLU A 148 33.32 -31.37 33.22
CA GLU A 148 33.62 -30.15 32.47
C GLU A 148 33.25 -30.26 30.97
N MET A 149 33.49 -31.42 30.35
CA MET A 149 33.09 -31.69 28.96
C MET A 149 31.56 -31.77 28.84
N MET A 150 30.89 -32.36 29.83
CA MET A 150 29.43 -32.42 29.89
C MET A 150 28.82 -31.01 29.98
N ASN A 151 29.38 -30.14 30.84
CA ASN A 151 28.98 -28.75 30.98
C ASN A 151 29.22 -27.93 29.69
N PHE A 152 30.34 -28.15 29.00
CA PHE A 152 30.63 -27.48 27.73
C PHE A 152 29.65 -27.88 26.63
N LEU A 153 29.33 -29.17 26.51
CA LEU A 153 28.35 -29.66 25.55
C LEU A 153 26.95 -29.11 25.84
N GLU A 154 26.57 -29.01 27.11
CA GLU A 154 25.32 -28.37 27.51
C GLU A 154 25.28 -26.90 27.13
N GLN A 155 26.35 -26.14 27.38
CA GLN A 155 26.46 -24.74 26.98
C GLN A 155 26.39 -24.57 25.46
N SER A 156 27.09 -25.44 24.71
CA SER A 156 27.07 -25.45 23.24
C SER A 156 25.67 -25.74 22.70
N MET A 157 24.94 -26.69 23.30
CA MET A 157 23.55 -26.97 22.96
C MET A 157 22.62 -25.80 23.28
N ARG A 158 22.77 -25.17 24.45
CA ARG A 158 21.97 -23.99 24.85
C ARG A 158 22.18 -22.83 23.88
N HIS A 159 23.43 -22.51 23.54
CA HIS A 159 23.76 -21.45 22.58
C HIS A 159 23.24 -21.74 21.17
N LYS A 160 23.36 -22.99 20.70
CA LYS A 160 22.80 -23.41 19.40
C LYS A 160 21.27 -23.27 19.37
N PHE A 161 20.60 -23.60 20.47
CA PHE A 161 19.16 -23.43 20.60
C PHE A 161 18.74 -21.95 20.63
N GLU A 162 19.49 -21.11 21.34
CA GLU A 162 19.27 -19.67 21.40
C GLU A 162 19.45 -19.00 20.03
N LEU A 163 20.52 -19.32 19.31
CA LEU A 163 20.74 -18.85 17.94
C LEU A 163 19.62 -19.29 16.98
N LYS A 164 19.11 -20.51 17.15
CA LYS A 164 17.99 -21.01 16.33
C LYS A 164 16.71 -20.22 16.63
N LYS A 165 16.42 -19.95 17.91
CA LYS A 165 15.27 -19.16 18.35
C LYS A 165 15.34 -17.71 17.87
N LEU A 166 16.51 -17.09 17.89
CA LEU A 166 16.75 -15.75 17.34
C LEU A 166 16.54 -15.71 15.83
N ARG A 167 17.04 -16.72 15.10
CA ARG A 167 16.83 -16.82 13.65
C ARG A 167 15.35 -16.99 13.30
N GLU A 168 14.64 -17.84 14.04
CA GLU A 168 13.21 -18.05 13.85
C GLU A 168 12.39 -16.79 14.17
N SER A 169 12.74 -16.06 15.23
CA SER A 169 12.08 -14.78 15.55
C SER A 169 12.36 -13.72 14.49
N GLU A 170 13.60 -13.61 14.00
CA GLU A 170 13.96 -12.67 12.93
C GLU A 170 13.25 -12.99 11.61
N ILE A 171 13.15 -14.27 11.23
CA ILE A 171 12.38 -14.72 10.06
C ILE A 171 10.89 -14.39 10.24
N SER A 172 10.34 -14.61 11.44
CA SER A 172 8.93 -14.29 11.72
C SER A 172 8.64 -12.80 11.65
N ILE A 173 9.59 -11.96 12.08
CA ILE A 173 9.51 -10.49 12.00
C ILE A 173 9.63 -10.02 10.55
N LYS A 174 10.57 -10.59 9.77
CA LYS A 174 10.69 -10.29 8.33
C LYS A 174 9.43 -10.66 7.58
N LYS A 175 8.86 -11.84 7.84
CA LYS A 175 7.61 -12.29 7.21
C LYS A 175 6.42 -11.38 7.53
N LYS A 176 6.28 -10.93 8.78
CA LYS A 176 5.24 -9.95 9.18
C LYS A 176 5.42 -8.59 8.49
N LYS A 177 6.67 -8.11 8.40
CA LYS A 177 6.98 -6.86 7.69
C LYS A 177 6.74 -6.96 6.19
N GLU A 178 7.07 -8.10 5.57
CA GLU A 178 6.77 -8.37 4.17
C GLU A 178 5.25 -8.46 3.92
N GLU A 179 4.48 -9.06 4.83
CA GLU A 179 3.02 -9.08 4.76
C GLU A 179 2.41 -7.67 4.89
N GLU A 180 2.94 -6.82 5.78
CA GLU A 180 2.53 -5.42 5.93
C GLU A 180 2.95 -4.55 4.71
N GLU A 181 4.15 -4.75 4.16
CA GLU A 181 4.63 -4.02 2.99
C GLU A 181 3.91 -4.46 1.71
N ASN A 182 3.59 -5.75 1.54
CA ASN A 182 2.81 -6.25 0.41
C ASN A 182 1.37 -5.72 0.41
N MET A 183 0.78 -5.41 1.57
CA MET A 183 -0.51 -4.71 1.66
C MET A 183 -0.41 -3.23 1.25
N ASN A 184 0.76 -2.62 1.35
CA ASN A 184 0.97 -1.21 1.06
C ASN A 184 1.37 -0.94 -0.41
N ILE A 185 1.71 -1.99 -1.16
CA ILE A 185 1.97 -1.94 -2.61
C ILE A 185 0.74 -2.50 -3.35
N GLN A 186 -0.47 -2.12 -2.92
CA GLN A 186 -1.67 -2.37 -3.71
C GLN A 186 -1.68 -1.39 -4.88
N GLY A 187 -1.17 -1.84 -6.03
CA GLY A 187 -1.07 -1.05 -7.26
C GLY A 187 -2.40 -0.39 -7.65
N GLY A 188 -2.35 0.66 -8.47
CA GLY A 188 -3.53 1.51 -8.75
C GLY A 188 -4.82 0.76 -9.09
N ALA A 189 -4.74 -0.43 -9.71
CA ALA A 189 -5.89 -1.28 -9.99
C ALA A 189 -6.67 -1.70 -8.73
N THR A 190 -6.01 -2.14 -7.66
CA THR A 190 -6.71 -2.58 -6.43
C THR A 190 -7.35 -1.43 -5.69
N TRP A 191 -6.70 -0.26 -5.67
CA TRP A 191 -7.31 0.96 -5.15
C TRP A 191 -8.56 1.36 -5.94
N MET A 192 -8.51 1.27 -7.28
CA MET A 192 -9.67 1.53 -8.14
C MET A 192 -10.81 0.54 -7.88
N HIS A 193 -10.50 -0.75 -7.70
CA HIS A 193 -11.51 -1.74 -7.36
C HIS A 193 -12.16 -1.46 -6.01
N THR A 194 -11.37 -1.15 -4.98
CA THR A 194 -11.88 -0.78 -3.64
C THR A 194 -12.72 0.50 -3.68
N ARG A 195 -12.28 1.50 -4.45
CA ARG A 195 -13.04 2.74 -4.65
C ARG A 195 -14.38 2.47 -5.33
N ASN A 196 -14.40 1.64 -6.37
CA ASN A 196 -15.62 1.30 -7.10
C ASN A 196 -16.59 0.43 -6.28
N SER A 197 -16.07 -0.53 -5.50
CA SER A 197 -16.91 -1.34 -4.61
C SER A 197 -17.52 -0.50 -3.50
N ASN A 198 -16.74 0.39 -2.89
CA ASN A 198 -17.23 1.34 -1.89
C ASN A 198 -18.29 2.29 -2.47
N ALA A 199 -18.07 2.81 -3.68
CA ALA A 199 -19.04 3.66 -4.36
C ALA A 199 -20.36 2.90 -4.64
N LYS A 200 -20.27 1.61 -5.03
CA LYS A 200 -21.44 0.75 -5.23
C LYS A 200 -22.20 0.50 -3.93
N LEU A 201 -21.51 0.36 -2.81
CA LEU A 201 -22.12 0.20 -1.49
C LEU A 201 -22.88 1.47 -1.05
N LEU A 202 -22.30 2.65 -1.27
CA LEU A 202 -22.87 3.92 -0.83
C LEU A 202 -24.02 4.41 -1.72
N TYR A 203 -23.86 4.25 -3.03
CA TYR A 203 -24.72 4.89 -4.02
C TYR A 203 -25.55 3.90 -4.85
N GLY A 204 -25.35 2.59 -4.66
CA GLY A 204 -26.08 1.55 -5.38
C GLY A 204 -25.90 1.63 -6.89
N ASP A 205 -27.00 1.57 -7.62
CA ASP A 205 -27.02 1.61 -9.09
C ASP A 205 -26.56 2.96 -9.67
N ALA A 206 -26.72 4.05 -8.90
CA ALA A 206 -26.28 5.39 -9.27
C ALA A 206 -24.76 5.62 -9.07
N SER A 207 -24.03 4.63 -8.55
CA SER A 207 -22.60 4.73 -8.26
C SER A 207 -21.76 5.16 -9.47
N SER A 208 -22.00 4.56 -10.63
CA SER A 208 -21.29 4.90 -11.87
C SER A 208 -21.53 6.35 -12.29
N THR A 209 -22.77 6.82 -12.20
CA THR A 209 -23.14 8.20 -12.56
C THR A 209 -22.51 9.22 -11.62
N ILE A 210 -22.52 8.98 -10.31
CA ILE A 210 -21.93 9.89 -9.33
C ILE A 210 -20.42 9.93 -9.48
N LEU A 211 -19.77 8.78 -9.68
CA LEU A 211 -18.33 8.72 -9.91
C LEU A 211 -17.92 9.49 -11.16
N ALA A 212 -18.70 9.37 -12.24
CA ALA A 212 -18.48 10.13 -13.46
C ALA A 212 -18.65 11.64 -13.24
N MET A 213 -19.67 12.05 -12.48
CA MET A 213 -19.87 13.46 -12.12
C MET A 213 -18.72 14.01 -11.26
N GLU A 214 -18.27 13.26 -10.26
CA GLU A 214 -17.12 13.62 -9.43
C GLU A 214 -15.84 13.78 -10.28
N THR A 215 -15.57 12.82 -11.17
CA THR A 215 -14.42 12.89 -12.07
C THR A 215 -14.52 14.07 -13.04
N ALA A 216 -15.71 14.36 -13.57
CA ALA A 216 -15.92 15.53 -14.43
C ALA A 216 -15.66 16.84 -13.67
N LEU A 217 -16.16 16.97 -12.44
CA LEU A 217 -15.90 18.13 -11.59
C LEU A 217 -14.40 18.27 -11.27
N GLN A 218 -13.74 17.17 -10.89
CA GLN A 218 -12.31 17.16 -10.62
C GLN A 218 -11.51 17.61 -11.86
N ALA A 219 -11.85 17.10 -13.05
CA ALA A 219 -11.21 17.49 -14.29
C ALA A 219 -11.40 18.98 -14.61
N THR A 220 -12.57 19.56 -14.33
CA THR A 220 -12.77 21.01 -14.50
C THR A 220 -11.94 21.85 -13.54
N VAL A 221 -11.79 21.39 -12.29
CA VAL A 221 -10.95 22.04 -11.28
C VAL A 221 -9.48 21.96 -11.70
N ASP A 222 -9.03 20.79 -12.13
CA ASP A 222 -7.65 20.56 -12.56
C ASP A 222 -7.33 21.44 -13.79
N ARG A 223 -8.23 21.50 -14.77
CA ARG A 223 -8.09 22.41 -15.92
C ARG A 223 -7.96 23.87 -15.50
N HIS A 224 -8.71 24.31 -14.49
CA HIS A 224 -8.60 25.68 -13.99
C HIS A 224 -7.29 25.91 -13.23
N ARG A 225 -6.81 24.91 -12.49
CA ARG A 225 -5.51 24.94 -11.81
C ARG A 225 -4.37 25.05 -12.83
N ASP A 226 -4.40 24.24 -13.88
CA ASP A 226 -3.40 24.25 -14.96
C ASP A 226 -3.36 25.59 -15.68
N LYS A 227 -4.52 26.23 -15.89
CA LYS A 227 -4.59 27.57 -16.48
C LYS A 227 -4.09 28.68 -15.55
N ALA A 228 -4.43 28.59 -14.26
CA ALA A 228 -4.08 29.62 -13.28
C ALA A 228 -2.60 29.54 -12.85
N LYS A 229 -2.03 28.34 -12.85
CA LYS A 229 -0.62 28.07 -12.53
C LYS A 229 -0.08 27.01 -13.50
N PRO A 230 0.23 27.41 -14.75
CA PRO A 230 0.84 26.50 -15.70
C PRO A 230 2.17 25.99 -15.14
N GLN A 231 2.26 24.67 -14.97
CA GLN A 231 3.50 24.02 -14.61
C GLN A 231 4.38 23.95 -15.85
N TYR A 232 5.32 24.88 -15.97
CA TYR A 232 6.29 24.85 -17.04
C TYR A 232 7.35 23.82 -16.72
N TRP A 233 7.54 22.83 -17.61
CA TRP A 233 8.70 21.96 -17.54
C TRP A 233 9.92 22.76 -17.99
N PRO A 234 10.89 23.07 -17.11
CA PRO A 234 12.14 23.63 -17.56
C PRO A 234 12.85 22.63 -18.47
N ILE A 235 13.54 23.15 -19.47
CA ILE A 235 14.48 22.35 -20.27
C ILE A 235 15.65 22.02 -19.34
N ILE A 236 15.55 20.90 -18.63
CA ILE A 236 16.66 20.40 -17.79
C ILE A 236 17.67 19.77 -18.75
N PRO A 237 18.91 20.28 -18.82
CA PRO A 237 19.93 19.66 -19.64
C PRO A 237 20.15 18.22 -19.16
N LEU A 238 19.95 17.26 -20.05
CA LEU A 238 20.33 15.87 -19.81
C LEU A 238 21.85 15.83 -19.64
N LYS A 239 22.32 15.18 -18.58
CA LYS A 239 23.75 14.96 -18.43
C LYS A 239 24.24 14.08 -19.60
N PRO A 240 25.36 14.42 -20.25
CA PRO A 240 25.98 13.54 -21.23
C PRO A 240 26.46 12.23 -20.59
#